data_AF-A0AAU8JIY2-F1
#
_entry.id   AF-A0AAU8JIY2-F1
#
_cell.length_a   1.000
_cell.length_b   1.000
_cell.length_c   1.000
_cell.angle_alpha   90.00
_cell.angle_beta   90.00
_cell.angle_gamma   90.00
#
_symmetry.space_group_name_H-M   'P 1'
#
loop_
_entity.id
_entity.type
_entity.pdbx_description
1 polymer ?
#
loop_
_entity_poly.entity_id
_entity_poly.type
_entity_poly.pdbx_seq_one_letter_code
_entity_poly.pdbx_strand_id
1 'polypeptide(L)'
;MMTTKLFTSKGAVLAGTMAIASAMLSVMPAQAAEKTLTLTDKTNSNTQDYPTVSVNLKEVNGGVEVKVNVVPSSAGWTGDLRAVWFNLPNAGGVSVRGAGGGPVTGISGASNATKGGVSNSADLNGMKASFNLGVEIGSEGLKGGKDDYQTATFKLSGVSLADFSSDMIGTRLMSVGNTSNGRAESSKTGSAAIPGNYDSSTTPSTGGSTPPAVVEEPSIPSTPVSSGGGDEGGGMVSEAAPEPLTILGTVLGGGALVAARKRKANKAS
;
A
#
# COMPACT_ATOMS: atom_id res chain seq x y z
N MET A 1 -87.52 11.02 -61.28
CA MET A 1 -87.57 12.49 -61.11
C MET A 1 -86.33 12.92 -60.34
N MET A 2 -85.54 13.78 -60.96
CA MET A 2 -84.36 14.45 -60.39
C MET A 2 -84.71 15.14 -59.06
N THR A 3 -83.76 15.20 -58.12
CA THR A 3 -83.27 16.48 -57.56
C THR A 3 -81.96 16.23 -56.83
N THR A 4 -80.87 16.70 -57.45
CA THR A 4 -79.53 16.82 -56.90
C THR A 4 -79.50 17.87 -55.79
N LYS A 5 -78.84 17.59 -54.66
CA LYS A 5 -78.30 18.64 -53.78
C LYS A 5 -76.83 18.37 -53.43
N LEU A 6 -76.05 19.34 -53.85
CA LEU A 6 -74.63 19.56 -53.66
C LEU A 6 -74.38 19.97 -52.19
N PHE A 7 -73.43 19.34 -51.49
CA PHE A 7 -72.84 19.95 -50.30
C PHE A 7 -71.33 19.71 -50.26
N THR A 8 -70.63 20.84 -50.29
CA THR A 8 -69.20 21.06 -50.15
C THR A 8 -68.72 20.65 -48.76
N SER A 9 -67.74 19.75 -48.66
CA SER A 9 -66.94 19.56 -47.44
C SER A 9 -65.49 19.95 -47.72
N LYS A 10 -65.05 20.98 -47.01
CA LYS A 10 -63.70 21.54 -47.04
C LYS A 10 -62.69 20.47 -46.59
N GLY A 11 -61.65 20.27 -47.39
CA GLY A 11 -60.49 19.45 -47.02
C GLY A 11 -59.69 20.11 -45.90
N ALA A 12 -59.53 19.40 -44.79
CA ALA A 12 -58.56 19.74 -43.76
C ALA A 12 -57.28 18.94 -44.05
N VAL A 13 -56.23 19.63 -44.52
CA VAL A 13 -54.88 19.06 -44.62
C VAL A 13 -54.31 19.05 -43.20
N LEU A 14 -54.29 17.87 -42.58
CA LEU A 14 -53.65 17.65 -41.29
C LEU A 14 -52.15 17.52 -41.51
N ALA A 15 -51.42 18.61 -41.38
CA ALA A 15 -49.96 18.60 -41.31
C ALA A 15 -49.53 17.92 -40.01
N GLY A 16 -49.14 16.65 -40.10
CA GLY A 16 -48.58 15.89 -38.98
C GLY A 16 -47.20 16.39 -38.63
N THR A 17 -47.09 17.20 -37.57
CA THR A 17 -45.82 17.62 -36.99
C THR A 17 -45.20 16.41 -36.27
N MET A 18 -44.23 15.75 -36.91
CA MET A 18 -43.38 14.76 -36.24
C MET A 18 -42.48 15.50 -35.23
N ALA A 19 -42.88 15.47 -33.96
CA ALA A 19 -42.01 15.89 -32.86
C ALA A 19 -40.95 14.80 -32.63
N ILE A 20 -39.73 15.03 -33.12
CA ILE A 20 -38.56 14.22 -32.76
C ILE A 20 -38.22 14.57 -31.31
N ALA A 21 -38.64 13.73 -30.37
CA ALA A 21 -38.22 13.82 -28.98
C ALA A 21 -36.74 13.43 -28.90
N SER A 22 -35.86 14.43 -28.99
CA SER A 22 -34.44 14.26 -28.65
C SER A 22 -34.32 13.95 -27.17
N ALA A 23 -34.29 12.67 -26.81
CA ALA A 23 -33.94 12.24 -25.47
C ALA A 23 -32.49 12.68 -25.19
N MET A 24 -32.34 13.75 -24.41
CA MET A 24 -31.07 14.13 -23.81
C MET A 24 -30.69 13.00 -22.85
N LEU A 25 -29.85 12.05 -23.31
CA LEU A 25 -29.19 11.12 -22.41
C LEU A 25 -28.23 11.94 -21.54
N SER A 26 -28.68 12.29 -20.33
CA SER A 26 -27.80 12.78 -19.28
C SER A 26 -26.80 11.67 -18.97
N VAL A 27 -25.57 11.82 -19.49
CA VAL A 27 -24.44 10.98 -19.10
C VAL A 27 -24.15 11.31 -17.64
N MET A 28 -24.70 10.53 -16.71
CA MET A 28 -24.26 10.61 -15.33
C MET A 28 -22.80 10.12 -15.28
N PRO A 29 -21.90 10.82 -14.59
CA PRO A 29 -20.55 10.32 -14.41
C PRO A 29 -20.65 8.95 -13.72
N ALA A 30 -20.11 7.91 -14.36
CA ALA A 30 -20.05 6.58 -13.77
C ALA A 30 -19.27 6.70 -12.46
N GLN A 31 -19.97 6.50 -11.34
CA GLN A 31 -19.34 6.45 -10.04
C GLN A 31 -18.36 5.28 -10.04
N ALA A 32 -17.10 5.55 -9.72
CA ALA A 32 -16.10 4.49 -9.58
C ALA A 32 -16.60 3.48 -8.55
N ALA A 33 -16.56 2.20 -8.91
CA ALA A 33 -16.89 1.13 -7.98
C ALA A 33 -15.90 1.14 -6.80
N GLU A 34 -16.41 0.80 -5.62
CA GLU A 34 -15.65 0.83 -4.36
C GLU A 34 -16.04 -0.37 -3.50
N LYS A 35 -15.06 -0.95 -2.79
CA LYS A 35 -15.22 -2.08 -1.88
C LYS A 35 -14.44 -1.81 -0.60
N THR A 36 -15.08 -1.97 0.55
CA THR A 36 -14.42 -1.82 1.86
C THR A 36 -14.43 -3.13 2.62
N LEU A 37 -13.28 -3.52 3.14
CA LEU A 37 -13.12 -4.68 4.01
C LEU A 37 -12.66 -4.22 5.39
N THR A 38 -13.13 -4.92 6.42
CA THR A 38 -12.58 -4.82 7.78
C THR A 38 -11.82 -6.09 8.08
N LEU A 39 -10.54 -5.95 8.40
CA LEU A 39 -9.66 -7.02 8.84
C LEU A 39 -9.58 -7.00 10.37
N THR A 40 -9.73 -8.18 10.96
CA THR A 40 -9.65 -8.35 12.42
C THR A 40 -8.34 -9.02 12.78
N ASP A 41 -7.88 -8.82 14.02
CA ASP A 41 -6.74 -9.57 14.55
C ASP A 41 -6.99 -11.08 14.44
N LYS A 42 -5.93 -11.76 14.03
CA LYS A 42 -5.85 -13.20 13.82
C LYS A 42 -4.74 -13.80 14.69
N THR A 43 -4.18 -13.04 15.62
CA THR A 43 -3.03 -13.46 16.41
C THR A 43 -3.52 -14.18 17.66
N ASN A 44 -3.16 -15.46 17.82
CA ASN A 44 -3.12 -16.21 19.09
C ASN A 44 -4.33 -16.19 20.02
N SER A 45 -5.55 -16.11 19.47
CA SER A 45 -6.75 -16.02 20.31
C SER A 45 -6.65 -14.90 21.35
N ASN A 46 -5.97 -13.80 21.00
CA ASN A 46 -5.76 -12.68 21.90
C ASN A 46 -7.12 -12.19 22.40
N THR A 47 -7.26 -12.09 23.73
CA THR A 47 -8.48 -11.59 24.38
C THR A 47 -8.51 -10.06 24.47
N GLN A 48 -7.42 -9.42 24.05
CA GLN A 48 -7.26 -7.97 24.06
C GLN A 48 -8.04 -7.33 22.90
N ASP A 49 -8.59 -6.13 23.13
CA ASP A 49 -9.28 -5.31 22.12
C ASP A 49 -8.26 -4.67 21.17
N TYR A 50 -7.66 -5.47 20.28
CA TYR A 50 -6.66 -5.04 19.31
C TYR A 50 -7.28 -4.13 18.24
N PRO A 51 -6.49 -3.25 17.60
CA PRO A 51 -7.00 -2.43 16.50
C PRO A 51 -7.44 -3.32 15.33
N THR A 52 -8.43 -2.83 14.59
CA THR A 52 -8.81 -3.44 13.31
C THR A 52 -8.16 -2.67 12.16
N VAL A 53 -8.22 -3.22 10.95
CA VAL A 53 -7.72 -2.54 9.76
C VAL A 53 -8.83 -2.44 8.72
N SER A 54 -9.12 -1.22 8.28
CA SER A 54 -10.03 -0.96 7.17
C SER A 54 -9.24 -0.86 5.87
N VAL A 55 -9.58 -1.69 4.89
CA VAL A 55 -9.01 -1.67 3.54
C VAL A 55 -10.09 -1.23 2.58
N ASN A 56 -9.90 -0.07 1.97
CA ASN A 56 -10.76 0.49 0.95
C ASN A 56 -10.10 0.32 -0.42
N LEU A 57 -10.84 -0.29 -1.34
CA LEU A 57 -10.44 -0.58 -2.70
C LEU A 57 -11.33 0.23 -3.63
N LYS A 58 -10.74 1.07 -4.47
CA LYS A 58 -11.48 1.92 -5.40
C LYS A 58 -10.93 1.79 -6.80
N GLU A 59 -11.78 1.53 -7.77
CA GLU A 59 -11.35 1.43 -9.16
C GLU A 59 -10.96 2.80 -9.71
N VAL A 60 -9.73 2.93 -10.23
CA VAL A 60 -9.19 4.18 -10.79
C VAL A 60 -8.31 3.92 -12.01
N ASN A 61 -8.67 4.49 -13.16
CA ASN A 61 -7.84 4.56 -14.38
C ASN A 61 -7.03 3.27 -14.65
N GLY A 62 -7.71 2.15 -14.95
CA GLY A 62 -7.08 0.87 -15.29
C GLY A 62 -6.34 0.18 -14.13
N GLY A 63 -6.76 0.46 -12.89
CA GLY A 63 -6.18 -0.10 -11.68
C GLY A 63 -7.11 0.07 -10.48
N VAL A 64 -6.58 -0.26 -9.31
CA VAL A 64 -7.27 -0.12 -8.03
C VAL A 64 -6.40 0.73 -7.09
N GLU A 65 -6.97 1.82 -6.58
CA GLU A 65 -6.43 2.54 -5.44
C GLU A 65 -6.78 1.77 -4.17
N VAL A 66 -5.76 1.50 -3.37
CA VAL A 66 -5.88 0.84 -2.08
C VAL A 66 -5.57 1.86 -1.00
N LYS A 67 -6.54 2.11 -0.13
CA LYS A 67 -6.37 2.92 1.08
C LYS A 67 -6.54 2.02 2.30
N VAL A 68 -5.49 1.91 3.10
CA VAL A 68 -5.45 1.11 4.32
C VAL A 68 -5.42 2.04 5.51
N ASN A 69 -6.30 1.80 6.49
CA ASN A 69 -6.38 2.57 7.73
C ASN A 69 -6.40 1.61 8.93
N VAL A 70 -5.47 1.80 9.86
CA VAL A 70 -5.54 1.21 11.19
C VAL A 70 -6.62 1.95 11.96
N VAL A 71 -7.61 1.20 12.44
CA VAL A 71 -8.74 1.73 13.20
C VAL A 71 -8.49 1.40 14.68
N PRO A 72 -8.18 2.41 15.51
CA PRO A 72 -7.96 2.18 16.92
C PRO A 72 -9.16 1.52 17.58
N SER A 73 -8.90 0.67 18.57
CA SER A 73 -9.95 0.02 19.33
C SER A 73 -10.60 0.96 20.35
N SER A 74 -11.72 0.52 20.94
CA SER A 74 -12.41 1.29 21.98
C SER A 74 -11.55 1.48 23.23
N ALA A 75 -10.67 0.52 23.51
CA ALA A 75 -9.68 0.57 24.58
C ALA A 75 -8.44 1.42 24.23
N GLY A 76 -8.43 2.12 23.09
CA GLY A 76 -7.33 3.00 22.66
C GLY A 76 -6.10 2.26 22.15
N TRP A 77 -6.25 0.98 21.76
CA TRP A 77 -5.16 0.25 21.12
C TRP A 77 -5.00 0.72 19.68
N THR A 78 -3.77 0.92 19.26
CA THR A 78 -3.40 1.27 17.89
C THR A 78 -2.14 0.49 17.49
N GLY A 79 -1.72 0.63 16.24
CA GLY A 79 -0.51 -0.01 15.72
C GLY A 79 0.10 0.78 14.57
N ASP A 80 1.35 0.47 14.30
CA ASP A 80 2.10 0.92 13.13
C ASP A 80 1.88 -0.07 11.97
N LEU A 81 1.37 0.42 10.85
CA LEU A 81 1.11 -0.38 9.65
C LEU A 81 2.42 -0.72 8.95
N ARG A 82 2.73 -2.01 8.89
CA ARG A 82 3.99 -2.51 8.34
C ARG A 82 3.87 -3.11 6.96
N ALA A 83 2.77 -3.82 6.68
CA ALA A 83 2.59 -4.45 5.38
C ALA A 83 1.12 -4.73 5.05
N VAL A 84 0.87 -4.83 3.75
CA VAL A 84 -0.41 -5.27 3.17
C VAL A 84 -0.14 -6.39 2.19
N TRP A 85 -0.88 -7.48 2.30
CA TRP A 85 -0.72 -8.68 1.50
C TRP A 85 -2.04 -9.06 0.84
N PHE A 86 -1.93 -9.50 -0.41
CA PHE A 86 -3.06 -9.86 -1.25
C PHE A 86 -2.84 -11.24 -1.88
N ASN A 87 -3.94 -11.92 -2.15
CA ASN A 87 -3.97 -13.09 -3.01
C ASN A 87 -4.77 -12.76 -4.28
N LEU A 88 -4.05 -12.45 -5.36
CA LEU A 88 -4.61 -12.00 -6.64
C LEU A 88 -4.43 -13.07 -7.73
N PRO A 89 -5.35 -13.24 -8.68
CA PRO A 89 -5.22 -14.24 -9.74
C PRO A 89 -3.94 -14.13 -10.60
N ASN A 90 -3.42 -12.90 -10.79
CA ASN A 90 -2.24 -12.64 -11.62
C ASN A 90 -1.31 -11.59 -10.99
N ALA A 91 -0.80 -11.86 -9.79
CA ALA A 91 0.08 -10.93 -9.07
C ALA A 91 1.34 -10.50 -9.86
N GLY A 92 1.91 -11.41 -10.67
CA GLY A 92 3.13 -11.16 -11.44
C GLY A 92 2.99 -10.08 -12.52
N GLY A 93 1.77 -9.74 -12.95
CA GLY A 93 1.49 -8.63 -13.87
C GLY A 93 1.17 -7.30 -13.19
N VAL A 94 1.10 -7.28 -11.86
CA VAL A 94 0.69 -6.10 -11.09
C VAL A 94 1.86 -5.16 -10.91
N SER A 95 1.60 -3.85 -10.96
CA SER A 95 2.56 -2.82 -10.54
C SER A 95 2.03 -2.03 -9.36
N VAL A 96 2.91 -1.75 -8.39
CA VAL A 96 2.57 -1.01 -7.17
C VAL A 96 3.21 0.38 -7.20
N ARG A 97 2.42 1.42 -6.90
CA ARG A 97 2.90 2.81 -6.77
C ARG A 97 2.32 3.48 -5.53
N GLY A 98 3.17 3.97 -4.64
CA GLY A 98 2.75 4.78 -3.48
C GLY A 98 2.02 6.06 -3.90
N ALA A 99 0.98 6.42 -3.15
CA ALA A 99 0.13 7.58 -3.41
C ALA A 99 -0.04 8.52 -2.21
N GLY A 100 0.14 8.04 -0.97
CA GLY A 100 0.11 8.88 0.23
C GLY A 100 0.15 8.09 1.53
N GLY A 101 0.20 8.80 2.67
CA GLY A 101 0.37 8.18 3.99
C GLY A 101 1.76 7.57 4.16
N GLY A 102 1.83 6.38 4.75
CA GLY A 102 3.06 5.61 4.88
C GLY A 102 3.68 5.26 3.52
N PRO A 103 5.01 5.45 3.35
CA PRO A 103 5.67 5.21 2.07
C PRO A 103 5.76 3.71 1.77
N VAL A 104 5.56 3.33 0.49
CA VAL A 104 5.84 1.97 0.02
C VAL A 104 7.36 1.78 -0.11
N THR A 105 7.91 0.88 0.71
CA THR A 105 9.36 0.66 0.87
C THR A 105 9.84 -0.68 0.32
N GLY A 106 8.97 -1.67 0.20
CA GLY A 106 9.28 -2.99 -0.36
C GLY A 106 8.09 -3.60 -1.08
N ILE A 107 8.35 -4.44 -2.08
CA ILE A 107 7.31 -5.10 -2.87
C ILE A 107 7.73 -6.55 -3.13
N SER A 108 6.82 -7.50 -2.98
CA SER A 108 7.03 -8.92 -3.31
C SER A 108 5.94 -9.42 -4.24
N GLY A 109 6.30 -10.25 -5.23
CA GLY A 109 5.34 -10.90 -6.14
C GLY A 109 4.74 -10.02 -7.24
N ALA A 110 5.19 -8.77 -7.39
CA ALA A 110 4.77 -7.83 -8.43
C ALA A 110 5.74 -7.80 -9.62
N SER A 111 5.27 -7.32 -10.78
CA SER A 111 6.08 -7.09 -11.99
C SER A 111 7.23 -6.11 -11.79
N ASN A 112 7.05 -5.15 -10.87
CA ASN A 112 8.01 -4.09 -10.57
C ASN A 112 8.63 -4.24 -9.17
N ALA A 113 8.96 -5.47 -8.75
CA ALA A 113 9.68 -5.76 -7.50
C ALA A 113 11.14 -5.23 -7.47
N THR A 114 11.39 -4.06 -8.08
CA THR A 114 12.65 -3.32 -8.07
C THR A 114 12.87 -2.53 -6.77
N LYS A 115 11.81 -2.30 -5.99
CA LYS A 115 11.93 -1.98 -4.56
C LYS A 115 12.10 -3.32 -3.85
N GLY A 116 13.22 -3.50 -3.14
CA GLY A 116 13.62 -4.78 -2.53
C GLY A 116 12.48 -5.58 -1.90
N GLY A 117 12.66 -6.90 -1.84
CA GLY A 117 11.65 -7.81 -1.30
C GLY A 117 11.14 -7.38 0.07
N VAL A 118 9.90 -7.76 0.38
CA VAL A 118 9.31 -7.53 1.71
C VAL A 118 10.19 -8.19 2.78
N SER A 119 10.55 -7.43 3.81
CA SER A 119 11.38 -7.86 4.93
C SER A 119 10.66 -8.86 5.83
N ASN A 120 11.43 -9.63 6.60
CA ASN A 120 10.88 -10.62 7.53
C ASN A 120 9.96 -10.00 8.59
N SER A 121 10.19 -8.75 9.00
CA SER A 121 9.33 -8.04 9.97
C SER A 121 7.97 -7.66 9.40
N ALA A 122 7.85 -7.59 8.08
CA ALA A 122 6.64 -7.29 7.33
C ALA A 122 5.84 -8.56 6.90
N ASP A 123 6.36 -9.75 7.16
CA ASP A 123 5.75 -11.03 6.77
C ASP A 123 4.53 -11.39 7.65
N LEU A 124 3.59 -12.14 7.06
CA LEU A 124 2.41 -12.76 7.67
C LEU A 124 2.60 -14.24 8.01
N ASN A 125 3.84 -14.74 8.08
CA ASN A 125 4.18 -16.09 8.52
C ASN A 125 3.28 -16.63 9.63
N GLY A 126 2.73 -17.82 9.48
CA GLY A 126 1.78 -18.41 10.43
C GLY A 126 0.31 -18.04 10.20
N MET A 127 -0.03 -17.14 9.26
CA MET A 127 -1.43 -16.85 8.88
C MET A 127 -2.14 -17.98 8.13
N LYS A 128 -1.48 -19.12 7.84
CA LYS A 128 -2.04 -20.27 7.11
C LYS A 128 -2.82 -19.90 5.85
N ALA A 129 -2.42 -18.80 5.20
CA ALA A 129 -2.97 -18.30 3.95
C ALA A 129 -1.83 -18.06 2.98
N SER A 130 -2.10 -18.31 1.70
CA SER A 130 -1.17 -18.00 0.62
C SER A 130 -1.44 -16.60 0.11
N PHE A 131 -0.43 -15.75 0.18
CA PHE A 131 -0.41 -14.44 -0.45
C PHE A 131 0.61 -14.46 -1.58
N ASN A 132 0.33 -13.73 -2.64
CA ASN A 132 1.20 -13.67 -3.82
C ASN A 132 1.56 -12.24 -4.23
N LEU A 133 1.05 -11.23 -3.53
CA LEU A 133 1.49 -9.85 -3.63
C LEU A 133 1.64 -9.27 -2.22
N GLY A 134 2.84 -8.78 -1.90
CA GLY A 134 3.13 -8.09 -0.64
C GLY A 134 3.60 -6.67 -0.88
N VAL A 135 3.09 -5.73 -0.08
CA VAL A 135 3.46 -4.30 -0.11
C VAL A 135 3.90 -3.90 1.29
N GLU A 136 5.18 -3.60 1.44
CA GLU A 136 5.76 -3.12 2.69
C GLU A 136 5.63 -1.61 2.82
N ILE A 137 5.27 -1.16 4.02
CA ILE A 137 5.07 0.24 4.39
C ILE A 137 6.11 0.64 5.44
N GLY A 138 6.80 1.74 5.18
CA GLY A 138 7.79 2.31 6.11
C GLY A 138 8.98 1.38 6.38
N SER A 139 9.64 1.63 7.51
CA SER A 139 10.72 0.83 8.07
C SER A 139 10.24 0.07 9.31
N GLU A 140 11.11 -0.73 9.91
CA GLU A 140 10.73 -1.59 11.04
C GLU A 140 10.52 -0.81 12.34
N GLY A 141 9.25 -0.45 12.60
CA GLY A 141 8.71 -0.06 13.90
C GLY A 141 9.35 1.15 14.59
N LEU A 142 8.89 1.41 15.82
CA LEU A 142 9.37 2.52 16.65
C LEU A 142 10.75 2.27 17.28
N LYS A 143 11.15 1.00 17.37
CA LYS A 143 12.40 0.59 18.03
C LYS A 143 13.53 0.54 17.00
N GLY A 144 13.84 1.70 16.43
CA GLY A 144 14.88 1.86 15.40
C GLY A 144 14.46 2.80 14.27
N GLY A 145 13.15 2.93 14.02
CA GLY A 145 12.55 3.90 13.12
C GLY A 145 11.80 5.03 13.84
N LYS A 146 11.45 6.08 13.08
CA LYS A 146 10.46 7.10 13.48
C LYS A 146 9.06 6.78 12.94
N ASP A 147 8.91 5.60 12.34
CA ASP A 147 7.73 5.24 11.57
C ASP A 147 6.62 4.77 12.52
N ASP A 148 5.47 5.39 12.32
CA ASP A 148 4.25 5.14 13.07
C ASP A 148 3.07 5.47 12.17
N TYR A 149 2.90 4.71 11.09
CA TYR A 149 1.91 5.00 10.07
C TYR A 149 0.61 4.26 10.39
N GLN A 150 -0.47 5.00 10.63
CA GLN A 150 -1.81 4.41 10.77
C GLN A 150 -2.55 4.37 9.42
N THR A 151 -1.98 4.95 8.37
CA THR A 151 -2.61 5.01 7.05
C THR A 151 -1.57 4.84 5.96
N ALA A 152 -1.90 4.09 4.92
CA ALA A 152 -1.16 4.06 3.67
C ALA A 152 -2.12 4.08 2.49
N THR A 153 -1.70 4.71 1.39
CA THR A 153 -2.44 4.72 0.13
C THR A 153 -1.48 4.44 -1.02
N PHE A 154 -1.86 3.50 -1.87
CA PHE A 154 -1.08 3.13 -3.06
C PHE A 154 -2.01 2.64 -4.16
N LYS A 155 -1.53 2.69 -5.41
CA LYS A 155 -2.22 2.20 -6.59
C LYS A 155 -1.62 0.86 -7.03
N LEU A 156 -2.52 -0.09 -7.32
CA LEU A 156 -2.24 -1.33 -8.03
C LEU A 156 -2.71 -1.19 -9.47
N SER A 157 -1.81 -1.32 -10.45
CA SER A 157 -2.19 -1.29 -11.87
C SER A 157 -2.09 -2.69 -12.47
N GLY A 158 -2.92 -3.00 -13.46
CA GLY A 158 -3.04 -4.35 -14.02
C GLY A 158 -4.02 -5.25 -13.27
N VAL A 159 -4.85 -4.66 -12.40
CA VAL A 159 -5.93 -5.32 -11.66
C VAL A 159 -7.19 -4.48 -11.70
N SER A 160 -8.33 -5.15 -11.51
CA SER A 160 -9.66 -4.58 -11.34
C SER A 160 -10.21 -4.96 -9.96
N LEU A 161 -11.35 -4.39 -9.56
CA LEU A 161 -12.00 -4.80 -8.32
C LEU A 161 -12.49 -6.26 -8.33
N ALA A 162 -12.75 -6.83 -9.51
CA ALA A 162 -13.17 -8.23 -9.64
C ALA A 162 -12.06 -9.22 -9.21
N ASP A 163 -10.80 -8.81 -9.29
CA ASP A 163 -9.64 -9.60 -8.89
C ASP A 163 -9.54 -9.77 -7.36
N PHE A 164 -10.31 -8.99 -6.59
CA PHE A 164 -10.42 -9.08 -5.13
C PHE A 164 -11.63 -9.92 -4.69
N SER A 165 -12.13 -10.81 -5.54
CA SER A 165 -13.28 -11.66 -5.25
C SER A 165 -13.05 -12.70 -4.15
N SER A 166 -11.79 -13.12 -3.92
CA SER A 166 -11.44 -14.00 -2.81
C SER A 166 -11.46 -13.32 -1.44
N ASP A 167 -11.43 -11.98 -1.43
CA ASP A 167 -11.27 -11.15 -0.23
C ASP A 167 -10.10 -11.56 0.67
N MET A 168 -9.13 -12.32 0.17
CA MET A 168 -7.97 -12.77 0.93
C MET A 168 -6.92 -11.66 1.01
N ILE A 169 -7.15 -10.76 1.97
CA ILE A 169 -6.28 -9.64 2.31
C ILE A 169 -5.81 -9.79 3.75
N GLY A 170 -4.51 -9.59 3.95
CA GLY A 170 -3.89 -9.58 5.26
C GLY A 170 -3.05 -8.33 5.47
N THR A 171 -2.87 -7.91 6.72
CA THR A 171 -1.96 -6.82 7.06
C THR A 171 -1.13 -7.15 8.28
N ARG A 172 0.11 -6.63 8.30
CA ARG A 172 1.00 -6.72 9.46
C ARG A 172 0.98 -5.38 10.19
N LEU A 173 0.69 -5.44 11.49
CA LEU A 173 0.86 -4.32 12.41
C LEU A 173 2.04 -4.61 13.35
N MET A 174 2.86 -3.60 13.57
CA MET A 174 3.93 -3.58 14.56
C MET A 174 3.63 -2.53 15.63
N SER A 175 4.37 -2.58 16.73
CA SER A 175 4.21 -1.63 17.84
C SER A 175 2.73 -1.46 18.18
N VAL A 176 2.06 -2.58 18.44
CA VAL A 176 0.65 -2.63 18.82
C VAL A 176 0.56 -2.44 20.32
N GLY A 177 -0.37 -1.61 20.77
CA GLY A 177 -0.58 -1.36 22.18
C GLY A 177 -1.42 -0.13 22.46
N ASN A 178 -1.67 0.10 23.74
CA ASN A 178 -2.33 1.30 24.21
C ASN A 178 -1.31 2.46 24.24
N THR A 179 -1.66 3.58 23.62
CA THR A 179 -0.81 4.78 23.55
C THR A 179 -0.34 5.30 24.91
N SER A 180 -1.08 5.02 25.98
CA SER A 180 -0.75 5.42 27.36
C SER A 180 0.24 4.48 28.06
N ASN A 181 0.29 3.21 27.67
CA ASN A 181 1.06 2.15 28.36
C ASN A 181 2.21 1.59 27.51
N GLY A 182 2.49 2.23 26.37
CA GLY A 182 3.47 1.76 25.41
C GLY A 182 2.91 0.73 24.44
N ARG A 183 3.70 0.45 23.40
CA ARG A 183 3.30 -0.41 22.29
C ARG A 183 4.41 -1.40 21.93
N ALA A 184 4.38 -2.56 22.58
CA ALA A 184 5.40 -3.59 22.45
C ALA A 184 4.93 -4.80 21.65
N GLU A 185 3.63 -4.90 21.36
CA GLU A 185 3.04 -6.06 20.71
C GLU A 185 3.14 -5.97 19.19
N SER A 186 2.76 -7.05 18.51
CA SER A 186 2.51 -7.04 17.07
C SER A 186 1.25 -7.82 16.76
N SER A 187 0.65 -7.53 15.60
CA SER A 187 -0.59 -8.16 15.18
C SER A 187 -0.52 -8.52 13.71
N LYS A 188 -1.12 -9.65 13.36
CA LYS A 188 -1.47 -10.01 11.99
C LYS A 188 -2.98 -9.95 11.91
N THR A 189 -3.49 -9.11 11.02
CA THR A 189 -4.94 -9.00 10.80
C THR A 189 -5.26 -9.57 9.42
N GLY A 190 -6.42 -10.21 9.31
CA GLY A 190 -6.86 -10.86 8.09
C GLY A 190 -8.36 -10.70 7.89
N SER A 191 -8.80 -10.84 6.64
CA SER A 191 -10.22 -10.82 6.31
C SER A 191 -10.94 -12.05 6.87
N ALA A 192 -12.28 -12.04 6.81
CA ALA A 192 -13.10 -13.20 7.19
C ALA A 192 -12.84 -14.44 6.32
N ALA A 193 -12.36 -14.26 5.07
CA ALA A 193 -12.05 -15.35 4.16
C ALA A 193 -10.82 -16.18 4.60
N ILE A 194 -10.02 -15.67 5.55
CA ILE A 194 -8.84 -16.37 6.07
C ILE A 194 -9.24 -17.18 7.33
N PRO A 195 -9.09 -18.53 7.33
CA PRO A 195 -9.49 -19.39 8.44
C PRO A 195 -8.84 -19.03 9.78
N GLY A 196 -9.62 -19.05 10.86
CA GLY A 196 -9.27 -18.46 12.16
C GLY A 196 -8.23 -19.17 13.05
N ASN A 197 -7.46 -20.15 12.55
CA ASN A 197 -6.72 -21.06 13.43
C ASN A 197 -5.20 -20.93 13.28
N TYR A 198 -4.60 -20.01 14.02
CA TYR A 198 -3.20 -19.59 13.89
C TYR A 198 -2.38 -20.15 15.05
N ASP A 199 -1.40 -20.99 14.73
CA ASP A 199 -0.45 -21.51 15.70
C ASP A 199 0.74 -20.55 15.77
N SER A 200 0.89 -19.82 16.87
CA SER A 200 2.16 -19.16 17.17
C SER A 200 3.05 -20.06 17.97
N SER A 201 3.78 -20.90 17.26
CA SER A 201 5.02 -21.44 17.76
C SER A 201 6.14 -21.14 16.78
N THR A 202 6.36 -19.85 16.52
CA THR A 202 7.70 -19.36 16.22
C THR A 202 7.93 -18.11 17.05
N THR A 203 8.34 -18.31 18.30
CA THR A 203 9.23 -17.38 18.98
C THR A 203 10.29 -16.96 17.96
N PRO A 204 10.60 -15.67 17.78
CA PRO A 204 11.80 -15.29 17.05
C PRO A 204 12.95 -16.00 17.77
N SER A 205 13.52 -17.02 17.13
CA SER A 205 14.77 -17.56 17.59
C SER A 205 15.78 -16.44 17.44
N THR A 206 16.06 -15.73 18.54
CA THR A 206 17.40 -15.21 18.81
C THR A 206 18.34 -16.40 18.96
N GLY A 207 18.45 -17.21 17.90
CA GLY A 207 19.55 -18.12 17.71
C GLY A 207 20.72 -17.22 17.42
N GLY A 208 21.47 -16.89 18.47
CA GLY A 208 22.76 -16.28 18.33
C GLY A 208 23.52 -17.07 17.28
N SER A 209 23.80 -16.44 16.14
CA SER A 209 24.89 -16.86 15.31
C SER A 209 26.13 -16.71 16.17
N THR A 210 26.52 -17.76 16.88
CA THR A 210 27.95 -17.99 17.08
C THR A 210 28.56 -17.90 15.69
N PRO A 211 29.49 -16.96 15.45
CA PRO A 211 30.20 -16.88 14.19
C PRO A 211 30.70 -18.28 13.83
N PRO A 212 30.59 -18.73 12.58
CA PRO A 212 31.25 -19.97 12.18
C PRO A 212 32.71 -19.90 12.64
N ALA A 213 33.18 -20.96 13.29
CA ALA A 213 34.60 -21.10 13.61
C ALA A 213 35.37 -20.82 12.31
N VAL A 214 36.27 -19.84 12.37
CA VAL A 214 37.22 -19.56 11.29
C VAL A 214 38.00 -20.84 11.08
N VAL A 215 37.63 -21.59 10.03
CA VAL A 215 38.47 -22.66 9.51
C VAL A 215 39.65 -21.93 8.88
N GLU A 216 40.81 -22.01 9.52
CA GLU A 216 42.05 -21.51 8.92
C GLU A 216 42.24 -22.19 7.57
N GLU A 217 42.18 -21.37 6.51
CA GLU A 217 42.51 -21.79 5.15
C GLU A 217 44.00 -22.15 5.09
N PRO A 218 44.38 -23.29 4.49
CA PRO A 218 45.79 -23.64 4.33
C PRO A 218 46.52 -22.60 3.48
N SER A 219 47.47 -21.89 4.10
CA SER A 219 48.35 -20.92 3.45
C SER A 219 49.14 -21.61 2.32
N ILE A 220 48.80 -21.30 1.07
CA ILE A 220 49.57 -21.72 -0.09
C ILE A 220 50.80 -20.80 -0.21
N PRO A 221 52.03 -21.33 -0.39
CA PRO A 221 53.21 -20.50 -0.54
C PRO A 221 53.16 -19.68 -1.84
N SER A 222 53.30 -18.36 -1.71
CA SER A 222 53.38 -17.40 -2.82
C SER A 222 54.62 -17.67 -3.66
N THR A 223 54.44 -17.92 -4.95
CA THR A 223 55.53 -17.88 -5.93
C THR A 223 55.79 -16.44 -6.40
N PRO A 224 57.05 -16.04 -6.62
CA PRO A 224 57.37 -14.70 -7.13
C PRO A 224 56.97 -14.60 -8.62
N VAL A 225 56.01 -13.73 -8.91
CA VAL A 225 55.58 -13.47 -10.29
C VAL A 225 56.51 -12.44 -10.91
N SER A 226 57.09 -12.83 -12.03
CA SER A 226 58.09 -12.13 -12.81
C SER A 226 57.58 -10.79 -13.35
N SER A 227 58.35 -9.75 -13.05
CA SER A 227 58.33 -8.44 -13.69
C SER A 227 58.72 -8.58 -15.18
N GLY A 228 57.82 -8.21 -16.08
CA GLY A 228 58.08 -8.07 -17.51
C GLY A 228 57.27 -6.90 -18.06
N GLY A 229 57.97 -5.84 -18.50
CA GLY A 229 57.39 -4.61 -19.03
C GLY A 229 57.03 -4.67 -20.52
N GLY A 230 56.57 -3.51 -21.00
CA GLY A 230 56.10 -3.22 -22.36
C GLY A 230 54.79 -2.43 -22.25
N ASP A 231 54.81 -1.10 -22.15
CA ASP A 231 55.10 -0.09 -23.18
C ASP A 231 54.00 0.05 -24.24
N GLU A 232 53.76 1.30 -24.64
CA GLU A 232 52.89 1.82 -25.70
C GLU A 232 51.36 1.81 -25.39
N GLY A 233 50.56 2.86 -25.54
CA GLY A 233 50.68 4.14 -26.23
C GLY A 233 49.28 4.53 -26.77
N GLY A 234 48.88 5.80 -26.65
CA GLY A 234 47.66 6.38 -27.24
C GLY A 234 46.51 6.54 -26.22
N GLY A 235 46.02 7.73 -25.87
CA GLY A 235 45.85 8.94 -26.66
C GLY A 235 44.44 8.96 -27.26
N MET A 236 43.48 9.60 -26.58
CA MET A 236 42.43 10.42 -27.19
C MET A 236 41.55 11.14 -26.15
N VAL A 237 41.70 12.46 -26.18
CA VAL A 237 40.72 13.57 -26.04
C VAL A 237 39.57 13.54 -25.02
N SER A 238 39.51 14.68 -24.33
CA SER A 238 38.51 15.20 -23.41
C SER A 238 37.10 15.32 -24.00
N GLU A 239 36.10 14.99 -23.19
CA GLU A 239 34.78 15.62 -23.29
C GLU A 239 34.31 16.01 -21.88
N ALA A 240 34.38 17.30 -21.59
CA ALA A 240 33.94 17.88 -20.32
C ALA A 240 32.42 18.02 -20.35
N ALA A 241 31.73 17.18 -19.58
CA ALA A 241 30.30 17.31 -19.36
C ALA A 241 30.02 18.58 -18.50
N PRO A 242 29.02 19.40 -18.85
CA PRO A 242 28.67 20.58 -18.06
C PRO A 242 28.01 20.19 -16.73
N GLU A 243 28.58 20.65 -15.61
CA GLU A 243 28.00 20.49 -14.28
C GLU A 243 26.69 21.29 -14.15
N PRO A 244 25.64 20.73 -13.52
CA PRO A 244 24.43 21.49 -13.22
C PRO A 244 24.67 22.47 -12.07
N LEU A 245 24.54 23.76 -12.38
CA LEU A 245 24.42 24.86 -11.42
C LEU A 245 23.30 24.56 -10.41
N THR A 246 23.67 24.19 -9.20
CA THR A 246 22.75 24.08 -8.07
C THR A 246 22.49 25.48 -7.50
N ILE A 247 21.31 26.01 -7.78
CA ILE A 247 20.80 27.28 -7.24
C ILE A 247 20.52 27.08 -5.74
N LEU A 248 21.36 27.68 -4.91
CA LEU A 248 21.20 27.76 -3.46
C LEU A 248 20.09 28.78 -3.14
N GLY A 249 18.85 28.30 -3.05
CA GLY A 249 17.70 29.09 -2.63
C GLY A 249 17.66 29.27 -1.12
N THR A 250 18.23 30.37 -0.64
CA THR A 250 18.11 30.85 0.75
C THR A 250 16.67 31.30 1.01
N VAL A 251 15.90 30.53 1.79
CA VAL A 251 14.65 31.01 2.40
C VAL A 251 14.88 31.19 3.90
N LEU A 252 15.20 32.44 4.25
CA LEU A 252 15.08 32.98 5.59
C LEU A 252 13.58 33.14 5.90
N GLY A 253 13.04 32.25 6.72
CA GLY A 253 11.69 32.35 7.27
C GLY A 253 11.71 32.17 8.77
N GLY A 254 11.96 33.27 9.50
CA GLY A 254 11.76 33.33 10.94
C GLY A 254 10.27 33.27 11.30
N GLY A 255 9.91 32.55 12.36
CA GLY A 255 8.52 32.41 12.79
C GLY A 255 8.36 31.65 14.10
N ALA A 256 8.64 32.34 15.19
CA ALA A 256 8.04 32.26 16.54
C ALA A 256 7.78 30.89 17.20
N LEU A 257 8.49 30.69 18.33
CA LEU A 257 8.03 29.98 19.52
C LEU A 257 6.58 30.34 19.89
N VAL A 258 5.74 29.34 20.16
CA VAL A 258 4.74 29.44 21.24
C VAL A 258 4.74 28.13 22.02
N ALA A 259 5.31 28.22 23.23
CA ALA A 259 5.10 27.25 24.29
C ALA A 259 3.70 27.47 24.90
N ALA A 260 2.92 26.40 25.07
CA ALA A 260 1.80 26.41 25.99
C ALA A 260 1.66 25.05 26.68
N ARG A 261 2.38 24.91 27.80
CA ARG A 261 2.05 23.95 28.85
C ARG A 261 0.71 24.34 29.46
N LYS A 262 -0.26 23.43 29.48
CA LYS A 262 -1.32 23.43 30.50
C LYS A 262 -1.41 22.05 31.14
N ARG A 263 -0.80 21.95 32.33
CA ARG A 263 -1.18 20.95 33.34
C ARG A 263 -2.49 21.43 33.95
N LYS A 264 -3.51 20.56 34.00
CA LYS A 264 -4.62 20.73 34.93
C LYS A 264 -4.66 19.49 35.83
N ALA A 265 -4.10 19.66 37.02
CA ALA A 265 -4.43 18.82 38.15
C ALA A 265 -5.89 19.09 38.53
N ASN A 266 -6.66 18.05 38.78
CA ASN A 266 -7.81 18.13 39.67
C ASN A 266 -7.72 16.97 40.67
N LYS A 267 -7.89 17.36 41.92
CA LYS A 267 -7.75 16.62 43.17
C LYS A 267 -9.15 16.47 43.78
N ALA A 268 -9.36 15.39 44.54
CA ALA A 268 -10.51 15.10 45.41
C ALA A 268 -11.85 14.83 44.69
N SER A 269 -12.64 13.81 45.03
CA SER A 269 -12.85 13.16 46.34
C SER A 269 -12.55 11.66 46.37
#